data_AF-A0A7L1MTS2-F1
#
_entry.id   AF-A0A7L1MTS2-F1
#
_cell.length_a   1.000
_cell.length_b   1.000
_cell.length_c   1.000
_cell.angle_alpha   90.00
_cell.angle_beta   90.00
_cell.angle_gamma   90.00
#
_symmetry.space_group_name_H-M   'P 1'
#
loop_
_entity.id
_entity.type
_entity.pdbx_description
1 polymer ?
#
loop_
_entity_poly.entity_id
_entity_poly.type
_entity_poly.pdbx_seq_one_letter_code
_entity_poly.pdbx_strand_id
1 'polypeptide(L)'
;MTDIGDGPHLGGDLADAKSVPGFKGKNLPASKSMDSGILPDYSYRMDYPEMGECVIVNNKNFHRHTGMSPRSGTDADAASVREVFMKLGYKIKINNDLSRADIFKLLKKGK
;
A
#
# COMPACT_ATOMS: atom_id res chain seq x y z
N MET A 1 15.19 38.18 -29.72
CA MET A 1 15.77 36.93 -30.25
C MET A 1 16.11 36.07 -29.03
N THR A 2 15.38 35.05 -28.61
CA THR A 2 14.20 34.33 -29.10
C THR A 2 13.48 33.80 -27.87
N ASP A 3 12.17 34.02 -27.86
CA ASP A 3 11.17 33.35 -27.04
C ASP A 3 11.09 31.87 -27.47
N ILE A 4 11.15 30.93 -26.53
CA ILE A 4 10.84 29.51 -26.76
C ILE A 4 9.89 29.10 -25.64
N GLY A 5 8.61 28.96 -26.01
CA GLY A 5 7.53 28.62 -25.11
C GLY A 5 7.60 27.19 -24.59
N ASP A 6 7.35 27.04 -23.30
CA ASP A 6 7.04 25.77 -22.67
C ASP A 6 5.54 25.47 -22.89
N GLY A 7 5.27 24.52 -23.77
CA GLY A 7 3.93 23.97 -24.00
C GLY A 7 3.44 23.15 -22.80
N PRO A 8 2.12 22.95 -22.65
CA PRO A 8 1.57 22.17 -21.54
C PRO A 8 1.95 20.70 -21.68
N HIS A 9 2.78 20.21 -20.75
CA HIS A 9 3.08 18.79 -20.60
C HIS A 9 1.86 18.07 -20.03
N LEU A 10 0.96 17.63 -20.92
CA LEU A 10 -0.18 16.76 -20.64
C LEU A 10 0.34 15.33 -20.35
N GLY A 11 0.91 15.13 -19.17
CA GLY A 11 1.27 13.81 -18.67
C GLY A 11 0.02 13.08 -18.20
N GLY A 12 -0.56 12.24 -19.05
CA GLY A 12 -1.67 11.37 -18.68
C GLY A 12 -1.22 10.31 -17.67
N ASP A 13 -1.79 10.34 -16.47
CA ASP A 13 -1.62 9.30 -15.46
C ASP A 13 -2.47 8.09 -15.87
N LEU A 14 -1.83 7.08 -16.46
CA LEU A 14 -2.49 5.87 -16.94
C LEU A 14 -2.40 4.79 -15.86
N ALA A 15 -3.45 4.64 -15.06
CA ALA A 15 -3.59 3.54 -14.10
C ALA A 15 -3.62 2.18 -14.85
N ASP A 16 -2.79 1.24 -14.43
CA ASP A 16 -2.58 -0.09 -15.03
C ASP A 16 -3.55 -1.17 -14.53
N ALA A 17 -4.61 -0.76 -13.81
CA ALA A 17 -5.59 -1.67 -13.24
C ALA A 17 -6.43 -2.34 -14.34
N LYS A 18 -6.10 -3.61 -14.65
CA LYS A 18 -6.91 -4.46 -15.53
C LYS A 18 -8.26 -4.74 -14.86
N SER A 19 -9.36 -4.37 -15.51
CA SER A 19 -10.69 -4.85 -15.14
C SER A 19 -10.78 -6.36 -15.38
N VAL A 20 -11.27 -7.10 -14.37
CA VAL A 20 -11.50 -8.55 -14.47
C VAL A 20 -12.94 -8.77 -14.93
N PRO A 21 -13.21 -9.34 -16.11
CA PRO A 21 -14.56 -9.66 -16.51
C PRO A 21 -14.95 -11.02 -15.92
N GLY A 22 -15.91 -11.00 -15.00
CA GLY A 22 -16.73 -12.16 -14.66
C GLY A 22 -16.47 -12.79 -13.29
N PHE A 23 -17.14 -12.27 -12.26
CA PHE A 23 -17.53 -13.08 -11.10
C PHE A 23 -19.03 -13.32 -11.16
N LYS A 24 -19.43 -14.53 -11.57
CA LYS A 24 -20.80 -15.03 -11.42
C LYS A 24 -21.11 -15.16 -9.93
N GLY A 25 -22.18 -14.48 -9.53
CA GLY A 25 -22.63 -14.40 -8.14
C GLY A 25 -23.03 -15.75 -7.54
N LYS A 26 -22.82 -15.86 -6.23
CA LYS A 26 -23.52 -16.82 -5.37
C LYS A 26 -24.30 -16.02 -4.32
N ASN A 27 -25.61 -16.23 -4.32
CA ASN A 27 -26.61 -15.53 -3.55
C ASN A 27 -26.36 -15.65 -2.03
N LEU A 28 -26.46 -14.52 -1.32
CA LEU A 28 -26.65 -14.46 0.13
C LEU A 28 -28.09 -13.96 0.41
N PRO A 29 -28.75 -14.45 1.47
CA PRO A 29 -30.18 -14.21 1.69
C PRO A 29 -30.47 -12.76 2.07
N ALA A 30 -31.56 -12.25 1.50
CA ALA A 30 -31.99 -10.87 1.58
C ALA A 30 -32.51 -10.47 2.98
N SER A 31 -32.06 -9.31 3.47
CA SER A 31 -32.81 -8.51 4.44
C SER A 31 -32.99 -7.08 3.93
N LYS A 32 -34.18 -6.85 3.39
CA LYS A 32 -34.99 -5.61 3.34
C LYS A 32 -34.33 -4.29 2.88
N SER A 33 -34.61 -3.98 1.62
CA SER A 33 -34.90 -2.68 1.00
C SER A 33 -34.66 -1.38 1.79
N MET A 34 -33.76 -0.56 1.26
CA MET A 34 -34.06 0.85 0.94
C MET A 34 -33.63 1.06 -0.51
N ASP A 35 -34.44 1.81 -1.24
CA ASP A 35 -34.15 2.34 -2.57
C ASP A 35 -32.80 3.06 -2.56
N SER A 36 -31.74 2.36 -2.93
CA SER A 36 -30.46 2.98 -3.24
C SER A 36 -30.34 2.97 -4.76
N GLY A 37 -30.78 4.08 -5.37
CA GLY A 37 -30.34 4.44 -6.72
C GLY A 37 -28.86 4.11 -6.84
N ILE A 38 -28.50 3.42 -7.91
CA ILE A 38 -27.15 2.90 -8.16
C ILE A 38 -26.20 4.09 -8.21
N LEU A 39 -25.70 4.52 -7.05
CA LEU A 39 -24.59 5.44 -6.95
C LEU A 39 -23.36 4.60 -7.31
N PRO A 40 -22.54 5.04 -8.28
CA PRO A 40 -21.29 4.37 -8.53
C PRO A 40 -20.47 4.41 -7.24
N ASP A 41 -20.07 3.24 -6.76
CA ASP A 41 -19.17 3.14 -5.62
C ASP A 41 -17.78 3.56 -6.07
N TYR A 42 -17.48 4.85 -5.90
CA TYR A 42 -16.16 5.42 -6.17
C TYR A 42 -15.16 5.12 -5.04
N SER A 43 -15.54 4.36 -4.00
CA SER A 43 -14.72 4.08 -2.84
C SER A 43 -14.29 2.62 -2.75
N TYR A 44 -13.12 2.37 -2.16
CA TYR A 44 -12.73 1.01 -1.82
C TYR A 44 -13.57 0.51 -0.64
N ARG A 45 -14.02 -0.75 -0.71
CA ARG A 45 -14.68 -1.40 0.44
C ARG A 45 -13.67 -1.66 1.55
N MET A 46 -13.81 -0.92 2.66
CA MET A 46 -12.95 -0.99 3.85
C MET A 46 -13.67 -1.60 5.06
N ASP A 47 -14.84 -2.20 4.88
CA ASP A 47 -15.71 -2.76 5.92
C ASP A 47 -15.51 -4.28 6.16
N TYR A 48 -14.40 -4.82 5.64
CA TYR A 48 -13.99 -6.19 5.96
C TYR A 48 -13.63 -6.33 7.44
N PRO A 49 -13.70 -7.56 8.03
CA PRO A 49 -13.35 -7.78 9.44
C PRO A 49 -11.92 -7.34 9.80
N GLU A 50 -11.03 -7.26 8.80
CA GLU A 50 -9.64 -6.85 8.97
C GLU A 50 -9.28 -5.82 7.90
N MET A 51 -8.61 -4.74 8.31
CA MET A 51 -8.06 -3.73 7.39
C MET A 51 -6.92 -4.29 6.52
N GLY A 52 -6.23 -5.31 7.01
CA GLY A 52 -5.08 -5.94 6.36
C GLY A 52 -3.81 -5.87 7.20
N GLU A 53 -2.69 -6.16 6.54
CA GLU A 53 -1.36 -6.15 7.16
C GLU A 53 -0.56 -4.92 6.76
N CYS A 54 0.14 -4.31 7.71
CA CYS A 54 1.14 -3.28 7.47
C CYS A 54 2.52 -3.86 7.75
N VAL A 55 3.31 -4.06 6.69
CA VAL A 55 4.68 -4.57 6.78
C VAL A 55 5.65 -3.39 6.79
N ILE A 56 6.37 -3.22 7.90
CA ILE A 56 7.39 -2.18 8.07
C ILE A 56 8.76 -2.84 7.93
N VAL A 57 9.54 -2.41 6.94
CA VAL A 57 10.95 -2.82 6.79
C VAL A 57 11.84 -1.66 7.21
N ASN A 58 12.42 -1.76 8.40
CA ASN A 58 13.26 -0.75 9.01
C ASN A 58 14.75 -1.14 8.89
N ASN A 59 15.36 -0.80 7.75
CA ASN A 59 16.80 -1.02 7.54
C ASN A 59 17.58 0.19 8.09
N LYS A 60 18.12 0.03 9.30
CA LYS A 60 19.00 0.98 9.98
C LYS A 60 20.46 0.73 9.64
N ASN A 61 20.89 -0.52 9.73
CA ASN A 61 22.28 -0.92 9.54
C ASN A 61 22.45 -1.61 8.20
N PHE A 62 23.56 -1.30 7.53
CA PHE A 62 23.89 -1.87 6.24
C PHE A 62 25.21 -2.61 6.31
N HIS A 63 25.34 -3.64 5.48
CA HIS A 63 26.56 -4.42 5.44
C HIS A 63 27.73 -3.55 4.97
N ARG A 64 28.87 -3.63 5.64
CA ARG A 64 30.05 -2.77 5.40
C ARG A 64 30.51 -2.69 3.94
N HIS A 65 30.37 -3.78 3.17
CA HIS A 65 30.78 -3.84 1.77
C HIS A 65 29.96 -2.89 0.86
N THR A 66 28.77 -2.49 1.31
CA THR A 66 27.90 -1.56 0.56
C THR A 66 28.38 -0.11 0.66
N GLY A 67 29.24 0.22 1.62
CA GLY A 67 29.67 1.59 1.90
C GLY A 67 28.57 2.51 2.44
N MET A 68 27.36 2.00 2.69
CA MET A 68 26.24 2.79 3.21
C MET A 68 26.41 3.05 4.71
N SER A 69 26.13 4.28 5.15
CA SER A 69 26.14 4.66 6.56
C SER A 69 24.86 4.19 7.27
N PRO A 70 24.89 4.01 8.61
CA PRO A 70 23.68 3.75 9.37
C PRO A 70 22.66 4.90 9.26
N ARG A 71 21.37 4.55 9.18
CA ARG A 71 20.25 5.51 9.14
C ARG A 71 19.81 5.89 10.56
N SER A 72 20.62 6.67 11.26
CA SER A 72 20.26 7.20 12.59
C SER A 72 18.92 7.93 12.54
N GLY A 73 18.01 7.62 13.47
CA GLY A 73 16.65 8.18 13.53
C GLY A 73 15.55 7.26 12.97
N THR A 74 15.87 6.28 12.12
CA THR A 74 14.86 5.41 11.49
C THR A 74 14.03 4.57 12.47
N ASP A 75 14.54 4.31 13.68
CA ASP A 75 13.78 3.60 14.72
C ASP A 75 12.61 4.46 15.25
N ALA A 76 12.79 5.78 15.29
CA ALA A 76 11.71 6.71 15.63
C ALA A 76 10.64 6.70 14.54
N ASP A 77 11.04 6.73 13.26
CA ASP A 77 10.12 6.63 12.13
C ASP A 77 9.31 5.32 12.20
N ALA A 78 9.99 4.19 12.41
CA ALA A 78 9.34 2.88 12.51
C ALA A 78 8.33 2.80 13.68
N ALA A 79 8.67 3.41 14.82
CA ALA A 79 7.77 3.50 15.97
C ALA A 79 6.54 4.37 15.68
N SER A 80 6.72 5.53 15.06
CA SER A 80 5.62 6.43 14.69
C SER A 80 4.69 5.80 13.65
N VAL A 81 5.26 5.16 12.60
CA VAL A 81 4.47 4.45 11.59
C VAL A 81 3.69 3.30 12.23
N ARG A 82 4.31 2.50 13.09
CA ARG A 82 3.62 1.44 13.84
C ARG A 82 2.43 2.00 14.60
N GLU A 83 2.61 3.08 15.35
CA GLU A 83 1.55 3.67 16.16
C GLU A 83 0.36 4.13 15.31
N VAL A 84 0.62 4.85 14.21
CA VAL A 84 -0.42 5.34 13.31
C VAL A 84 -1.18 4.18 12.68
N PHE A 85 -0.49 3.20 12.11
CA PHE A 85 -1.17 2.09 11.41
C PHE A 85 -1.89 1.13 12.38
N MET A 86 -1.44 1.00 13.62
CA MET A 86 -2.20 0.31 14.66
C MET A 86 -3.52 1.01 14.95
N LYS A 87 -3.52 2.35 15.09
CA LYS A 87 -4.75 3.14 15.29
C LYS A 87 -5.71 3.03 14.12
N LEU A 88 -5.20 2.84 12.90
CA LEU A 88 -5.98 2.58 11.70
C LEU A 88 -6.51 1.15 11.59
N GLY A 89 -6.20 0.26 12.54
CA GLY A 89 -6.72 -1.12 12.57
C GLY A 89 -5.91 -2.15 11.77
N TYR A 90 -4.70 -1.82 11.31
CA TYR A 90 -3.83 -2.79 10.62
C TYR A 90 -3.11 -3.72 11.59
N LYS A 91 -2.87 -4.95 11.13
CA LYS A 91 -1.94 -5.89 11.78
C LYS A 91 -0.51 -5.54 11.40
N ILE A 92 0.30 -5.09 12.37
CA ILE A 92 1.66 -4.64 12.08
C ILE A 92 2.67 -5.79 12.10
N LYS A 93 3.55 -5.84 11.11
CA LYS A 93 4.74 -6.71 11.05
C LYS A 93 6.00 -5.88 10.85
N ILE A 94 6.83 -5.75 11.88
CA ILE A 94 8.10 -5.01 11.80
C ILE A 94 9.24 -5.98 11.52
N ASN A 95 10.08 -5.66 10.55
CA ASN A 95 11.29 -6.39 10.21
C ASN A 95 12.45 -5.40 10.15
N ASN A 96 13.54 -5.67 10.87
CA ASN A 96 14.70 -4.80 10.91
C ASN A 96 15.86 -5.39 10.10
N ASP A 97 16.62 -4.52 9.43
CA ASP A 97 17.89 -4.83 8.75
C ASP A 97 17.84 -6.07 7.83
N LEU A 98 16.87 -6.09 6.91
CA LEU A 98 16.73 -7.15 5.93
C LEU A 98 17.66 -6.96 4.73
N SER A 99 18.26 -8.07 4.27
CA SER A 99 18.94 -8.10 2.98
C SER A 99 17.96 -7.99 1.82
N ARG A 100 18.46 -7.68 0.62
CA ARG A 100 17.65 -7.71 -0.61
C ARG A 100 16.89 -9.04 -0.75
N ALA A 101 17.58 -10.16 -0.57
CA ALA A 101 16.99 -11.49 -0.72
C ALA A 101 15.89 -11.74 0.31
N ASP A 102 16.07 -11.27 1.55
CA ASP A 102 15.10 -11.43 2.62
C ASP A 102 13.86 -10.58 2.39
N ILE A 103 14.00 -9.35 1.88
CA ILE A 103 12.84 -8.52 1.47
C ILE A 103 12.04 -9.24 0.38
N PHE A 104 12.69 -9.78 -0.65
CA PHE A 104 11.99 -10.55 -1.69
C PHE A 104 11.29 -11.78 -1.12
N LYS A 105 11.93 -12.51 -0.20
CA LYS A 105 11.34 -13.68 0.45
C LYS A 105 10.15 -13.30 1.34
N LEU A 106 10.26 -12.21 2.08
CA LEU A 106 9.20 -11.66 2.94
C LEU A 106 7.96 -11.34 2.10
N LEU A 107 8.13 -10.57 1.02
CA LEU A 107 7.01 -10.13 0.19
C LEU A 107 6.39 -11.28 -0.63
N LYS A 108 7.17 -12.31 -0.99
CA LYS A 108 6.64 -13.51 -1.67
C LYS A 108 5.82 -14.43 -0.76
N LYS A 109 6.03 -14.39 0.55
CA LYS A 109 5.28 -15.22 1.51
C LYS A 109 3.84 -14.75 1.75
N GLY A 110 3.49 -13.52 1.36
CA GLY A 110 2.15 -12.95 1.51
C GLY A 110 1.14 -13.38 0.44
N LYS A 111 1.25 -14.60 -0.08
CA LYS A 111 0.29 -15.21 -1.01
C LYS A 111 -0.46 -16.35 -0.35
#